data_AF-A0A6A6GPU3-F1
#
_entry.id   AF-A0A6A6GPU3-F1
#
_cell.length_a   1.000
_cell.length_b   1.000
_cell.length_c   1.000
_cell.angle_alpha   90.00
_cell.angle_beta   90.00
_cell.angle_gamma   90.00
#
_symmetry.space_group_name_H-M   'P 1'
#
loop_
_entity.id
_entity.type
_entity.pdbx_description
1 polymer ?
#
loop_
_entity_poly.entity_id
_entity_poly.type
_entity_poly.pdbx_seq_one_letter_code
_entity_poly.pdbx_strand_id
1 'polypeptide(L)'
;LVVPSLKAQNPAWLKQVTWMDKKIYTVDDPNSWLKVPENKGNEAMVYLTYIIDHYDKLSDVTVFSHPDRYQWHNDDPDYDALRILQRLNLTYVMEEGYANLRCAWLIGCQAEIWPHREAEAYEKNHKNDPNYELRTGDVFKEIWEELIPEMPVPENVGVACCAQFAVSAEAIRRRPRADYIRYRQWLLDTEDDDDISGRIFEYLWHVIFGKTSVFCPIAGDCYCKLYGLCSLKCEDDDGCNEQYVFPKYVKLPEAWPEKDWDGKTR
;
A
#
# COMPACT_ATOMS: atom_id res chain seq x y z
N LEU A 1 -0.45 -3.53 -13.94
CA LEU A 1 -1.34 -3.10 -12.84
C LEU A 1 -1.96 -4.33 -12.20
N VAL A 2 -1.76 -4.52 -10.91
CA VAL A 2 -2.31 -5.60 -10.11
C VAL A 2 -3.32 -4.98 -9.15
N VAL A 3 -4.55 -5.49 -9.18
CA VAL A 3 -5.68 -4.89 -8.48
C VAL A 3 -6.44 -5.98 -7.72
N PRO A 4 -6.45 -5.96 -6.37
CA PRO A 4 -7.40 -6.70 -5.56
C PRO A 4 -8.77 -6.01 -5.69
N SER A 5 -9.84 -6.77 -5.84
CA SER A 5 -11.19 -6.22 -5.97
C SER A 5 -12.19 -7.13 -5.28
N LEU A 6 -13.24 -6.52 -4.75
CA LEU A 6 -14.48 -7.21 -4.39
C LEU A 6 -15.48 -7.12 -5.54
N LYS A 7 -16.49 -8.00 -5.55
CA LYS A 7 -17.60 -7.98 -6.53
C LYS A 7 -18.39 -6.69 -6.51
N ALA A 8 -18.54 -6.11 -5.33
CA ALA A 8 -19.28 -4.86 -5.14
C ALA A 8 -18.55 -3.65 -5.75
N GLN A 9 -17.24 -3.77 -5.98
CA GLN A 9 -16.43 -2.72 -6.59
C GLN A 9 -16.50 -2.82 -8.12
N ASN A 10 -16.38 -1.68 -8.79
CA ASN A 10 -16.47 -1.60 -10.24
C ASN A 10 -15.13 -1.19 -10.86
N PRO A 11 -14.21 -2.14 -11.12
CA PRO A 11 -12.91 -1.85 -11.73
C PRO A 11 -13.01 -1.54 -13.23
N ALA A 12 -14.22 -1.37 -13.82
CA ALA A 12 -14.39 -1.15 -15.25
C ALA A 12 -13.67 0.11 -15.77
N TRP A 13 -13.45 1.12 -14.91
CA TRP A 13 -12.71 2.33 -15.26
C TRP A 13 -11.27 2.04 -15.69
N LEU A 14 -10.67 0.93 -15.21
CA LEU A 14 -9.32 0.49 -15.58
C LEU A 14 -9.14 0.19 -17.07
N LYS A 15 -10.25 0.10 -17.84
CA LYS A 15 -10.20 0.07 -19.31
C LYS A 15 -9.53 1.32 -19.88
N GLN A 16 -9.58 2.46 -19.17
CA GLN A 16 -8.94 3.72 -19.56
C GLN A 16 -7.41 3.71 -19.39
N VAL A 17 -6.86 2.81 -18.58
CA VAL A 17 -5.40 2.66 -18.40
C VAL A 17 -4.83 1.82 -19.55
N THR A 18 -4.58 2.39 -20.72
CA THR A 18 -4.25 1.59 -21.92
C THR A 18 -2.77 1.21 -22.07
N TRP A 19 -1.88 1.82 -21.27
CA TRP A 19 -0.43 1.71 -21.42
C TRP A 19 0.20 0.54 -20.66
N MET A 20 -0.55 -0.19 -19.83
CA MET A 20 -0.07 -1.40 -19.17
C MET A 20 -1.14 -2.48 -19.06
N ASP A 21 -0.72 -3.74 -19.01
CA ASP A 21 -1.59 -4.87 -18.73
C ASP A 21 -2.16 -4.82 -17.31
N LYS A 22 -3.39 -5.34 -17.13
CA LYS A 22 -4.06 -5.41 -15.83
C LYS A 22 -4.29 -6.85 -15.40
N LYS A 23 -4.14 -7.10 -14.11
CA LYS A 23 -4.49 -8.34 -13.42
C LYS A 23 -5.42 -7.96 -12.28
N ILE A 24 -6.71 -8.22 -12.47
CA ILE A 24 -7.76 -7.89 -11.52
C ILE A 24 -8.17 -9.18 -10.82
N TYR A 25 -7.91 -9.28 -9.52
CA TYR A 25 -8.26 -10.42 -8.69
C TYR A 25 -9.56 -10.09 -7.95
N THR A 26 -10.68 -10.63 -8.43
CA THR A 26 -11.97 -10.53 -7.72
C THR A 26 -12.06 -11.65 -6.68
N VAL A 27 -11.65 -11.36 -5.45
CA VAL A 27 -11.31 -12.37 -4.43
C VAL A 27 -12.55 -13.04 -3.80
N ASP A 28 -13.69 -12.36 -3.81
CA ASP A 28 -15.00 -12.84 -3.37
C ASP A 28 -15.85 -13.40 -4.54
N ASP A 29 -15.23 -13.64 -5.71
CA ASP A 29 -15.87 -14.31 -6.84
C ASP A 29 -15.38 -15.75 -7.07
N PRO A 30 -16.20 -16.78 -6.77
CA PRO A 30 -15.87 -18.16 -7.11
C PRO A 30 -15.71 -18.37 -8.62
N ASN A 31 -16.23 -17.47 -9.47
CA ASN A 31 -16.07 -17.54 -10.93
C ASN A 31 -14.89 -16.70 -11.49
N SER A 32 -14.17 -15.94 -10.64
CA SER A 32 -13.00 -15.17 -11.10
C SER A 32 -11.95 -16.09 -11.70
N TRP A 33 -11.36 -15.71 -12.85
CA TRP A 33 -10.29 -16.46 -13.49
C TRP A 33 -8.99 -16.40 -12.69
N LEU A 34 -8.65 -15.22 -12.16
CA LEU A 34 -7.49 -15.03 -11.30
C LEU A 34 -7.89 -15.39 -9.88
N LYS A 35 -7.15 -16.33 -9.28
CA LYS A 35 -7.43 -16.90 -7.96
C LYS A 35 -6.32 -16.58 -6.99
N VAL A 36 -6.71 -16.48 -5.73
CA VAL A 36 -5.83 -16.54 -4.56
C VAL A 36 -6.13 -17.83 -3.78
N PRO A 37 -5.20 -18.33 -2.96
CA PRO A 37 -5.45 -19.50 -2.12
C PRO A 37 -6.61 -19.30 -1.15
N GLU A 38 -6.72 -18.12 -0.55
CA GLU A 38 -7.76 -17.72 0.39
C GLU A 38 -7.96 -16.19 0.33
N ASN A 39 -9.12 -15.68 0.71
CA ASN A 39 -9.32 -14.23 0.86
C ASN A 39 -8.99 -13.81 2.29
N LYS A 40 -7.71 -13.54 2.57
CA LYS A 40 -7.15 -13.25 3.89
C LYS A 40 -6.06 -12.19 3.80
N GLY A 41 -5.94 -11.31 4.79
CA GLY A 41 -4.92 -10.26 4.84
C GLY A 41 -5.07 -9.18 3.77
N ASN A 42 -6.32 -8.88 3.37
CA ASN A 42 -6.67 -7.84 2.40
C ASN A 42 -5.88 -7.97 1.07
N GLU A 43 -5.32 -6.86 0.56
CA GLU A 43 -4.59 -6.81 -0.71
C GLU A 43 -3.29 -7.63 -0.70
N ALA A 44 -2.72 -7.89 0.48
CA ALA A 44 -1.42 -8.55 0.60
C ALA A 44 -1.43 -9.95 -0.03
N MET A 45 -2.51 -10.71 0.13
CA MET A 45 -2.64 -12.02 -0.48
C MET A 45 -2.63 -12.00 -2.00
N VAL A 46 -3.30 -11.00 -2.60
CA VAL A 46 -3.28 -10.80 -4.05
C VAL A 46 -1.88 -10.42 -4.52
N TYR A 47 -1.23 -9.50 -3.82
CA TYR A 47 0.10 -9.02 -4.19
C TYR A 47 1.15 -10.14 -4.12
N LEU A 48 1.17 -10.89 -3.02
CA LEU A 48 2.06 -12.04 -2.85
C LEU A 48 1.78 -13.11 -3.90
N THR A 49 0.51 -13.44 -4.14
CA THR A 49 0.13 -14.44 -5.15
C THR A 49 0.60 -14.02 -6.55
N TYR A 50 0.37 -12.76 -6.93
CA TYR A 50 0.86 -12.24 -8.22
C TYR A 50 2.38 -12.33 -8.32
N ILE A 51 3.12 -11.87 -7.32
CA ILE A 51 4.59 -11.90 -7.32
C ILE A 51 5.08 -13.34 -7.46
N ILE A 52 4.51 -14.28 -6.69
CA ILE A 52 4.88 -15.69 -6.74
C ILE A 52 4.60 -16.27 -8.13
N ASP A 53 3.42 -16.08 -8.69
CA ASP A 53 3.01 -16.73 -9.94
C ASP A 53 3.75 -16.17 -11.17
N HIS A 54 4.15 -14.90 -11.09
CA HIS A 54 4.77 -14.18 -12.19
C HIS A 54 6.27 -13.90 -12.01
N TYR A 55 6.91 -14.37 -10.94
CA TYR A 55 8.29 -14.04 -10.54
C TYR A 55 9.31 -14.04 -11.70
N ASP A 56 9.32 -15.09 -12.51
CA ASP A 56 10.26 -15.26 -13.63
C ASP A 56 9.85 -14.48 -14.90
N LYS A 57 8.64 -13.92 -14.93
CA LYS A 57 8.00 -13.24 -16.07
C LYS A 57 7.45 -11.85 -15.74
N LEU A 58 7.90 -11.24 -14.64
CA LEU A 58 7.51 -9.89 -14.24
C LEU A 58 7.86 -8.89 -15.35
N SER A 59 6.93 -7.99 -15.65
CA SER A 59 7.20 -6.76 -16.41
C SER A 59 8.20 -5.88 -15.68
N ASP A 60 8.93 -5.04 -16.40
CA ASP A 60 9.98 -4.15 -15.85
C ASP A 60 9.51 -3.36 -14.62
N VAL A 61 8.25 -2.89 -14.64
CA VAL A 61 7.57 -2.31 -13.48
C VAL A 61 6.23 -2.98 -13.27
N THR A 62 5.95 -3.34 -12.01
CA THR A 62 4.61 -3.73 -11.55
C THR A 62 4.05 -2.64 -10.66
N VAL A 63 2.79 -2.26 -10.90
CA VAL A 63 2.05 -1.30 -10.07
C VAL A 63 0.95 -2.06 -9.35
N PHE A 64 0.88 -1.88 -8.03
CA PHE A 64 -0.11 -2.43 -7.11
C PHE A 64 -1.01 -1.29 -6.63
N SER A 65 -2.32 -1.44 -6.80
CA SER A 65 -3.28 -0.35 -6.59
C SER A 65 -4.63 -0.91 -6.14
N HIS A 66 -5.32 -0.15 -5.31
CA HIS A 66 -6.70 -0.40 -4.93
C HIS A 66 -7.66 -0.25 -6.13
N PRO A 67 -8.85 -0.86 -6.08
CA PRO A 67 -9.71 -1.03 -7.25
C PRO A 67 -10.54 0.20 -7.63
N ASP A 68 -10.84 1.08 -6.68
CA ASP A 68 -11.74 2.20 -6.91
C ASP A 68 -11.03 3.40 -7.54
N ARG A 69 -11.67 4.03 -8.53
CA ARG A 69 -11.11 5.19 -9.22
C ARG A 69 -10.98 6.38 -8.27
N TYR A 70 -12.04 6.65 -7.52
CA TYR A 70 -12.14 7.76 -6.60
C TYR A 70 -12.18 7.24 -5.17
N GLN A 71 -11.10 7.45 -4.42
CA GLN A 71 -10.98 7.00 -3.04
C GLN A 71 -9.88 7.75 -2.31
N TRP A 72 -10.06 8.02 -1.01
CA TRP A 72 -9.15 8.84 -0.22
C TRP A 72 -7.69 8.35 -0.21
N HIS A 73 -7.46 7.06 -0.49
CA HIS A 73 -6.14 6.45 -0.63
C HIS A 73 -5.32 7.04 -1.79
N ASN A 74 -5.95 7.67 -2.78
CA ASN A 74 -5.31 8.24 -3.96
C ASN A 74 -4.79 9.65 -3.68
N ASP A 75 -3.49 9.86 -3.90
CA ASP A 75 -2.78 11.12 -3.68
C ASP A 75 -2.96 12.15 -4.82
N ASP A 76 -4.21 12.52 -5.06
CA ASP A 76 -4.64 13.50 -6.06
C ASP A 76 -5.73 14.42 -5.47
N PRO A 77 -5.88 15.68 -5.91
CA PRO A 77 -6.87 16.61 -5.36
C PRO A 77 -8.32 16.12 -5.48
N ASP A 78 -8.62 15.31 -6.50
CA ASP A 78 -9.92 14.68 -6.70
C ASP A 78 -9.93 13.21 -6.25
N TYR A 79 -8.86 12.75 -5.60
CA TYR A 79 -8.67 11.35 -5.24
C TYR A 79 -8.77 10.40 -6.44
N ASP A 80 -8.40 10.85 -7.65
CA ASP A 80 -8.55 10.11 -8.90
C ASP A 80 -7.30 9.26 -9.22
N ALA A 81 -7.41 7.94 -9.08
CA ALA A 81 -6.35 6.99 -9.43
C ALA A 81 -5.96 7.06 -10.91
N LEU A 82 -6.87 7.43 -11.83
CA LEU A 82 -6.53 7.51 -13.25
C LEU A 82 -5.49 8.61 -13.50
N ARG A 83 -5.62 9.76 -12.82
CA ARG A 83 -4.68 10.89 -12.95
C ARG A 83 -3.30 10.53 -12.41
N ILE A 84 -3.26 9.83 -11.28
CA ILE A 84 -2.03 9.30 -10.68
C ILE A 84 -1.33 8.33 -11.65
N LEU A 85 -2.06 7.32 -12.13
CA LEU A 85 -1.50 6.30 -13.04
C LEU A 85 -1.05 6.89 -14.38
N GLN A 86 -1.76 7.89 -14.92
CA GLN A 86 -1.37 8.54 -16.18
C GLN A 86 -0.08 9.37 -16.08
N ARG A 87 0.25 9.86 -14.89
CA ARG A 87 1.45 10.67 -14.64
C ARG A 87 2.65 9.85 -14.17
N LEU A 88 2.44 8.58 -13.85
CA LEU A 88 3.45 7.74 -13.22
C LEU A 88 4.72 7.63 -14.07
N ASN A 89 5.84 8.10 -13.53
CA ASN A 89 7.15 8.03 -14.17
C ASN A 89 7.81 6.68 -13.93
N LEU A 90 7.64 5.74 -14.86
CA LEU A 90 8.20 4.39 -14.74
C LEU A 90 9.74 4.37 -14.73
N THR A 91 10.40 5.32 -15.38
CA THR A 91 11.87 5.43 -15.35
C THR A 91 12.35 5.67 -13.92
N TYR A 92 11.73 6.61 -13.22
CA TYR A 92 12.03 6.87 -11.82
C TYR A 92 11.75 5.64 -10.93
N VAL A 93 10.65 4.91 -11.17
CA VAL A 93 10.37 3.67 -10.43
C VAL A 93 11.45 2.61 -10.66
N MET A 94 11.98 2.49 -11.87
CA MET A 94 13.07 1.56 -12.17
C MET A 94 14.38 1.96 -11.48
N GLU A 95 14.72 3.25 -11.49
CA GLU A 95 15.92 3.80 -10.83
C GLU A 95 15.85 3.66 -9.31
N GLU A 96 14.71 4.01 -8.72
CA GLU A 96 14.50 3.96 -7.28
C GLU A 96 14.22 2.52 -6.80
N GLY A 97 13.72 1.66 -7.67
CA GLY A 97 13.37 0.27 -7.40
C GLY A 97 11.99 0.08 -6.75
N TYR A 98 11.58 1.00 -5.87
CA TYR A 98 10.26 1.06 -5.21
C TYR A 98 9.83 2.51 -5.06
N ALA A 99 8.56 2.80 -5.36
CA ALA A 99 7.94 4.09 -5.09
C ALA A 99 6.52 3.88 -4.57
N ASN A 100 6.19 4.49 -3.43
CA ASN A 100 4.82 4.57 -2.95
C ASN A 100 4.01 5.49 -3.88
N LEU A 101 2.75 5.16 -4.17
CA LEU A 101 1.89 6.03 -4.99
C LEU A 101 1.41 7.27 -4.22
N ARG A 102 1.63 7.32 -2.91
CA ARG A 102 1.44 8.48 -2.06
C ARG A 102 2.77 9.15 -1.72
N CYS A 103 2.84 10.44 -2.00
CA CYS A 103 3.89 11.36 -1.63
C CYS A 103 3.57 12.14 -0.34
N ALA A 104 2.29 12.44 -0.05
CA ALA A 104 1.91 13.14 1.18
C ALA A 104 2.12 12.28 2.43
N TRP A 105 2.78 12.81 3.46
CA TRP A 105 3.19 12.07 4.66
C TRP A 105 2.08 11.86 5.68
N LEU A 106 0.96 12.55 5.54
CA LEU A 106 -0.08 12.74 6.54
C LEU A 106 -0.54 11.46 7.27
N ILE A 107 -0.39 10.28 6.67
CA ILE A 107 -0.62 8.98 7.30
C ILE A 107 0.57 8.08 7.03
N GLY A 108 1.14 7.51 8.09
CA GLY A 108 2.21 6.53 8.04
C GLY A 108 3.64 7.09 8.15
N CYS A 109 3.89 8.30 7.65
CA CYS A 109 5.17 8.99 7.77
C CYS A 109 5.20 9.97 8.95
N GLN A 110 6.31 10.16 9.65
CA GLN A 110 7.59 9.44 9.52
C GLN A 110 7.69 8.18 10.37
N ALA A 111 6.74 7.96 11.28
CA ALA A 111 6.82 6.92 12.30
C ALA A 111 5.41 6.44 12.67
N GLU A 112 4.88 5.50 11.90
CA GLU A 112 3.59 4.87 12.20
C GLU A 112 3.71 3.90 13.38
N ILE A 113 4.74 3.05 13.33
CA ILE A 113 4.87 1.92 14.24
C ILE A 113 6.19 2.06 15.00
N TRP A 114 6.14 1.86 16.31
CA TRP A 114 7.27 1.82 17.23
C TRP A 114 7.39 0.41 17.81
N PRO A 115 7.97 -0.57 17.08
CA PRO A 115 7.78 -1.99 17.36
C PRO A 115 8.12 -2.38 18.79
N HIS A 116 9.26 -1.92 19.32
CA HIS A 116 9.67 -2.22 20.69
C HIS A 116 8.76 -1.58 21.74
N ARG A 117 8.42 -0.30 21.56
CA ARG A 117 7.66 0.48 22.53
C ARG A 117 6.22 -0.01 22.62
N GLU A 118 5.61 -0.31 21.48
CA GLU A 118 4.23 -0.77 21.41
C GLU A 118 4.07 -2.19 21.93
N ALA A 119 4.96 -3.11 21.52
CA ALA A 119 4.98 -4.46 22.10
C ALA A 119 5.19 -4.45 23.62
N GLU A 120 6.10 -3.62 24.14
CA GLU A 120 6.32 -3.49 25.59
C GLU A 120 5.09 -2.91 26.31
N ALA A 121 4.44 -1.91 25.72
CA ALA A 121 3.22 -1.31 26.27
C ALA A 121 2.06 -2.31 26.30
N TYR A 122 1.92 -3.12 25.24
CA TYR A 122 0.94 -4.20 25.15
C TYR A 122 1.16 -5.25 26.24
N GLU A 123 2.37 -5.80 26.34
CA GLU A 123 2.73 -6.82 27.33
C GLU A 123 2.48 -6.34 28.77
N LYS A 124 2.80 -5.08 29.08
CA LYS A 124 2.65 -4.53 30.43
C LYS A 124 1.21 -4.17 30.80
N ASN A 125 0.46 -3.59 29.87
CA ASN A 125 -0.79 -2.90 30.19
C ASN A 125 -2.04 -3.58 29.62
N HIS A 126 -1.91 -4.40 28.59
CA HIS A 126 -3.04 -4.79 27.74
C HIS A 126 -3.20 -6.30 27.54
N LYS A 127 -2.11 -7.08 27.59
CA LYS A 127 -2.13 -8.54 27.33
C LYS A 127 -3.14 -9.33 28.17
N ASN A 128 -3.44 -8.88 29.39
CA ASN A 128 -4.40 -9.54 30.28
C ASN A 128 -5.77 -8.84 30.34
N ASP A 129 -5.99 -7.79 29.55
CA ASP A 129 -7.28 -7.10 29.46
C ASP A 129 -8.15 -7.75 28.38
N PRO A 130 -9.24 -8.46 28.74
CA PRO A 130 -10.08 -9.14 27.77
C PRO A 130 -10.90 -8.19 26.89
N ASN A 131 -10.93 -6.89 27.18
CA ASN A 131 -11.63 -5.88 26.38
C ASN A 131 -10.69 -5.09 25.47
N TYR A 132 -9.39 -5.39 25.49
CA TYR A 132 -8.44 -4.70 24.67
C TYR A 132 -8.50 -5.21 23.23
N GLU A 133 -8.72 -4.29 22.29
CA GLU A 133 -8.63 -4.57 20.86
C GLU A 133 -7.16 -4.54 20.43
N LEU A 134 -6.67 -5.69 19.95
CA LEU A 134 -5.29 -5.85 19.49
C LEU A 134 -4.99 -4.90 18.33
N ARG A 135 -3.84 -4.23 18.37
CA ARG A 135 -3.38 -3.31 17.31
C ARG A 135 -2.15 -3.88 16.64
N THR A 136 -1.94 -3.50 15.39
CA THR A 136 -0.79 -3.94 14.59
C THR A 136 0.55 -3.70 15.30
N GLY A 137 0.74 -2.55 15.95
CA GLY A 137 1.99 -2.23 16.65
C GLY A 137 2.27 -3.12 17.87
N ASP A 138 1.24 -3.73 18.45
CA ASP A 138 1.38 -4.62 19.62
C ASP A 138 2.11 -5.92 19.24
N VAL A 139 1.89 -6.42 18.02
CA VAL A 139 2.46 -7.67 17.48
C VAL A 139 3.56 -7.46 16.44
N PHE A 140 3.74 -6.24 15.93
CA PHE A 140 4.65 -5.94 14.82
C PHE A 140 6.08 -6.40 15.06
N LYS A 141 6.59 -6.26 16.31
CA LYS A 141 7.94 -6.69 16.67
C LYS A 141 8.14 -8.20 16.43
N GLU A 142 7.24 -9.02 16.98
CA GLU A 142 7.32 -10.48 16.87
C GLU A 142 7.23 -10.91 15.41
N ILE A 143 6.29 -10.33 14.67
CA ILE A 143 6.08 -10.64 13.27
C ILE A 143 7.25 -10.18 12.39
N TRP A 144 7.91 -9.06 12.72
CA TRP A 144 9.14 -8.65 12.05
C TRP A 144 10.25 -9.69 12.26
N GLU A 145 10.43 -10.18 13.48
CA GLU A 145 11.45 -11.19 13.81
C GLU A 145 11.20 -12.51 13.04
N GLU A 146 9.95 -12.85 12.76
CA GLU A 146 9.57 -14.03 11.98
C GLU A 146 9.74 -13.83 10.45
N LEU A 147 9.22 -12.72 9.92
CA LEU A 147 9.18 -12.48 8.47
C LEU A 147 10.52 -11.99 7.92
N ILE A 148 11.23 -11.16 8.67
CA ILE A 148 12.48 -10.51 8.25
C ILE A 148 13.61 -10.80 9.26
N PRO A 149 13.94 -12.09 9.50
CA PRO A 149 14.93 -12.49 10.50
C PRO A 149 16.34 -12.01 10.17
N GLU A 150 16.61 -11.62 8.92
CA GLU A 150 17.91 -11.11 8.48
C GLU A 150 18.17 -9.66 8.90
N MET A 151 17.18 -8.93 9.41
CA MET A 151 17.32 -7.54 9.84
C MET A 151 16.91 -7.36 11.29
N PRO A 152 17.66 -6.54 12.07
CA PRO A 152 17.22 -6.19 13.41
C PRO A 152 15.88 -5.46 13.36
N VAL A 153 15.06 -5.67 14.39
CA VAL A 153 13.83 -4.89 14.57
C VAL A 153 14.21 -3.41 14.68
N PRO A 154 13.62 -2.51 13.88
CA PRO A 154 13.96 -1.10 13.89
C PRO A 154 13.33 -0.38 15.10
N GLU A 155 13.86 0.80 15.41
CA GLU A 155 13.27 1.69 16.42
C GLU A 155 11.85 2.12 16.03
N ASN A 156 11.67 2.50 14.76
CA ASN A 156 10.40 2.84 14.16
C ASN A 156 10.32 2.42 12.68
N VAL A 157 9.08 2.31 12.20
CA VAL A 157 8.73 2.04 10.81
C VAL A 157 7.83 3.15 10.30
N GLY A 158 8.09 3.63 9.09
CA GLY A 158 7.30 4.69 8.48
C GLY A 158 7.39 4.67 6.97
N VAL A 159 6.23 4.76 6.34
CA VAL A 159 6.05 4.94 4.90
C VAL A 159 4.69 5.59 4.72
N ALA A 160 4.51 6.37 3.66
CA ALA A 160 3.17 6.87 3.35
C ALA A 160 2.21 5.69 3.20
N CYS A 161 1.03 5.78 3.80
CA CYS A 161 0.11 4.65 3.96
C CYS A 161 -0.32 3.97 2.66
N CYS A 162 -1.17 2.96 2.88
CA CYS A 162 -2.27 2.56 2.02
C CYS A 162 -1.92 1.52 0.95
N ALA A 163 -0.77 0.84 1.05
CA ALA A 163 -0.40 -0.32 0.24
C ALA A 163 -0.58 -0.15 -1.29
N GLN A 164 -0.44 1.08 -1.79
CA GLN A 164 -0.42 1.38 -3.22
C GLN A 164 0.99 1.80 -3.61
N PHE A 165 1.64 1.03 -4.49
CA PHE A 165 3.04 1.29 -4.85
C PHE A 165 3.38 0.74 -6.24
N ALA A 166 4.44 1.27 -6.81
CA ALA A 166 5.09 0.78 -8.01
C ALA A 166 6.47 0.22 -7.66
N VAL A 167 6.83 -0.91 -8.26
CA VAL A 167 8.09 -1.60 -7.95
C VAL A 167 8.68 -2.19 -9.23
N SER A 168 10.00 -2.09 -9.35
CA SER A 168 10.73 -2.68 -10.46
C SER A 168 10.82 -4.21 -10.33
N ALA A 169 10.90 -4.91 -11.46
CA ALA A 169 11.16 -6.35 -11.47
C ALA A 169 12.49 -6.70 -10.80
N GLU A 170 13.50 -5.81 -10.92
CA GLU A 170 14.78 -5.99 -10.25
C GLU A 170 14.62 -5.96 -8.73
N ALA A 171 13.93 -4.97 -8.18
CA ALA A 171 13.70 -4.87 -6.74
C ALA A 171 12.92 -6.07 -6.19
N ILE A 172 11.91 -6.56 -6.91
CA ILE A 172 11.22 -7.82 -6.54
C ILE A 172 12.21 -9.00 -6.55
N ARG A 173 13.09 -9.10 -7.55
CA ARG A 173 14.02 -10.24 -7.70
C ARG A 173 15.23 -10.20 -6.77
N ARG A 174 15.52 -9.07 -6.12
CA ARG A 174 16.55 -9.02 -5.07
C ARG A 174 16.24 -9.95 -3.90
N ARG A 175 14.95 -10.22 -3.66
CA ARG A 175 14.48 -11.21 -2.70
C ARG A 175 14.08 -12.50 -3.41
N PRO A 176 14.54 -13.69 -2.96
CA PRO A 176 14.22 -14.94 -3.62
C PRO A 176 12.71 -15.25 -3.56
N ARG A 177 12.20 -15.93 -4.60
CA ARG A 177 10.80 -16.38 -4.68
C ARG A 177 10.33 -17.14 -3.43
N ALA A 178 11.22 -17.89 -2.79
CA ALA A 178 10.93 -18.67 -1.59
C ALA A 178 10.49 -17.79 -0.39
N ASP A 179 11.01 -16.57 -0.27
CA ASP A 179 10.60 -15.66 0.80
C ASP A 179 9.16 -15.17 0.58
N TYR A 180 8.79 -14.82 -0.65
CA TYR A 180 7.40 -14.46 -0.97
C TYR A 180 6.43 -15.62 -0.68
N ILE A 181 6.86 -16.86 -0.97
CA ILE A 181 6.08 -18.06 -0.60
C ILE A 181 5.94 -18.17 0.92
N ARG A 182 7.03 -17.96 1.69
CA ARG A 182 7.00 -17.95 3.16
C ARG A 182 6.06 -16.86 3.69
N TYR A 183 6.09 -15.66 3.13
CA TYR A 183 5.22 -14.54 3.51
C TYR A 183 3.75 -14.87 3.27
N ARG A 184 3.43 -15.46 2.11
CA ARG A 184 2.06 -15.88 1.83
C ARG A 184 1.62 -17.01 2.75
N GLN A 185 2.52 -17.93 3.08
CA GLN A 185 2.24 -19.02 3.99
C GLN A 185 1.95 -18.50 5.41
N TRP A 186 2.78 -17.58 5.91
CA TRP A 186 2.52 -16.88 7.17
C TRP A 186 1.14 -16.21 7.18
N LEU A 187 0.79 -15.52 6.09
CA LEU A 187 -0.52 -14.87 5.97
C LEU A 187 -1.68 -15.88 5.99
N LEU A 188 -1.49 -17.09 5.46
CA LEU A 188 -2.49 -18.17 5.55
C LEU A 188 -2.58 -18.74 6.97
N ASP A 189 -1.44 -18.88 7.65
CA ASP A 189 -1.34 -19.61 8.91
C ASP A 189 -1.63 -18.74 10.16
N THR A 190 -1.44 -17.42 10.09
CA THR A 190 -1.65 -16.52 11.23
C THR A 190 -3.09 -16.57 11.77
N GLU A 191 -3.28 -16.44 13.07
CA GLU A 191 -4.61 -16.29 13.68
C GLU A 191 -5.07 -14.84 13.73
N ASP A 192 -4.21 -13.89 13.34
CA ASP A 192 -4.52 -12.46 13.32
C ASP A 192 -5.59 -12.14 12.27
N ASP A 193 -6.48 -11.20 12.62
CA ASP A 193 -7.50 -10.68 11.71
C ASP A 193 -6.88 -9.97 10.48
N ASP A 194 -7.68 -9.84 9.42
CA ASP A 194 -7.26 -9.23 8.15
C ASP A 194 -6.75 -7.79 8.31
N ASP A 195 -7.34 -7.02 9.24
CA ASP A 195 -6.93 -5.64 9.52
C ASP A 195 -5.53 -5.55 10.14
N ILE A 196 -5.15 -6.55 10.95
CA ILE A 196 -3.80 -6.62 11.54
C ILE A 196 -2.83 -7.16 10.50
N SER A 197 -3.10 -8.34 9.97
CA SER A 197 -2.20 -9.07 9.06
C SER A 197 -1.98 -8.34 7.74
N GLY A 198 -3.00 -7.67 7.20
CA GLY A 198 -2.88 -6.78 6.04
C GLY A 198 -2.02 -5.55 6.34
N ARG A 199 -2.25 -4.90 7.50
CA ARG A 199 -1.49 -3.70 7.90
C ARG A 199 -0.02 -4.02 8.23
N ILE A 200 0.29 -5.22 8.70
CA ILE A 200 1.69 -5.70 8.76
C ILE A 200 2.35 -5.53 7.38
N PHE A 201 1.74 -6.10 6.33
CA PHE A 201 2.30 -6.02 4.99
C PHE A 201 2.34 -4.60 4.43
N GLU A 202 1.32 -3.77 4.70
CA GLU A 202 1.30 -2.34 4.33
C GLU A 202 2.61 -1.65 4.75
N TYR A 203 3.06 -1.89 5.99
CA TYR A 203 4.29 -1.31 6.56
C TYR A 203 5.55 -2.18 6.39
N LEU A 204 5.46 -3.28 5.63
CA LEU A 204 6.63 -4.08 5.23
C LEU A 204 6.96 -3.96 3.75
N TRP A 205 6.06 -3.49 2.88
CA TRP A 205 6.31 -3.50 1.44
C TRP A 205 7.59 -2.77 1.03
N HIS A 206 7.80 -1.55 1.49
CA HIS A 206 9.02 -0.78 1.16
C HIS A 206 10.27 -1.51 1.64
N VAL A 207 10.22 -2.13 2.81
CA VAL A 207 11.31 -2.93 3.39
C VAL A 207 11.59 -4.19 2.58
N ILE A 208 10.54 -4.93 2.22
CA ILE A 208 10.62 -6.15 1.40
C ILE A 208 11.30 -5.86 0.06
N PHE A 209 11.09 -4.66 -0.50
CA PHE A 209 11.70 -4.20 -1.76
C PHE A 209 13.00 -3.41 -1.58
N GLY A 210 13.60 -3.47 -0.39
CA GLY A 210 14.97 -3.00 -0.15
C GLY A 210 15.11 -1.55 0.28
N LYS A 211 14.04 -0.91 0.78
CA LYS A 211 14.12 0.38 1.46
C LYS A 211 14.38 0.21 2.96
N THR A 212 14.81 1.29 3.60
CA THR A 212 14.98 1.37 5.06
C THR A 212 13.64 1.28 5.79
N SER A 213 13.65 0.98 7.09
CA SER A 213 12.41 0.89 7.90
C SER A 213 11.57 2.16 7.86
N VAL A 214 12.22 3.32 7.73
CA VAL A 214 11.58 4.60 7.42
C VAL A 214 11.92 5.00 5.99
N PHE A 215 10.91 5.12 5.12
CA PHE A 215 11.03 5.59 3.74
C PHE A 215 9.98 6.66 3.47
N CYS A 216 10.33 7.91 3.82
CA CYS A 216 9.48 9.09 3.70
C CYS A 216 10.22 10.15 2.87
N PRO A 217 10.19 10.05 1.53
CA PRO A 217 10.82 11.06 0.68
C PRO A 217 10.11 12.40 0.84
N ILE A 218 10.84 13.51 0.76
CA ILE A 218 10.28 14.87 0.76
C ILE A 218 9.16 14.94 -0.28
N ALA A 219 7.97 15.41 0.12
CA ALA A 219 6.76 15.32 -0.68
C ALA A 219 6.91 16.02 -2.04
N GLY A 220 7.45 17.25 -2.07
CA GLY A 220 7.68 17.98 -3.32
C GLY A 220 8.61 17.26 -4.29
N ASP A 221 9.67 16.63 -3.77
CA ASP A 221 10.60 15.80 -4.54
C ASP A 221 9.90 14.57 -5.11
N CYS A 222 9.09 13.89 -4.29
CA CYS A 222 8.29 12.74 -4.70
C CYS A 222 7.31 13.12 -5.82
N TYR A 223 6.52 14.19 -5.66
CA TYR A 223 5.58 14.65 -6.68
C TYR A 223 6.27 15.04 -7.99
N CYS A 224 7.42 15.73 -7.91
CA CYS A 224 8.20 16.10 -9.08
C CYS A 224 8.74 14.87 -9.81
N LYS A 225 9.42 13.96 -9.11
CA LYS A 225 10.10 12.81 -9.72
C LYS A 225 9.13 11.73 -10.20
N LEU A 226 8.09 11.44 -9.41
CA LEU A 226 7.14 10.37 -9.68
C LEU A 226 6.01 10.79 -10.63
N TYR A 227 5.59 12.05 -10.60
CA TYR A 227 4.41 12.53 -11.35
C TYR A 227 4.67 13.74 -12.27
N GLY A 228 5.89 14.26 -12.30
CA GLY A 228 6.25 15.45 -13.08
C GLY A 228 5.67 16.75 -12.54
N LEU A 229 5.16 16.77 -11.30
CA LEU A 229 4.51 17.92 -10.67
C LEU A 229 5.52 18.81 -9.93
N CYS A 230 6.52 19.33 -10.66
CA CYS A 230 7.66 20.04 -10.06
C CYS A 230 7.37 21.50 -9.67
N SER A 231 6.20 22.03 -10.04
CA SER A 231 5.81 23.43 -9.77
C SER A 231 4.83 23.56 -8.59
N LEU A 232 4.63 22.50 -7.82
CA LEU A 232 3.78 22.54 -6.63
C LEU A 232 4.40 23.46 -5.55
N LYS A 233 3.53 24.08 -4.76
CA LYS A 233 3.95 24.87 -3.60
C LYS A 233 3.96 23.95 -2.37
N CYS A 234 5.15 23.59 -1.92
CA CYS A 234 5.36 22.74 -0.76
C CYS A 234 6.09 23.58 0.29
N GLU A 235 5.39 23.93 1.38
CA GLU A 235 5.96 24.77 2.44
C GLU A 235 6.85 23.96 3.38
N ASP A 236 6.57 22.67 3.52
CA ASP A 236 7.24 21.71 4.39
C ASP A 236 7.61 20.43 3.63
N ASP A 237 8.34 19.53 4.29
CA ASP A 237 8.79 18.26 3.71
C ASP A 237 7.66 17.23 3.54
N ASP A 238 6.52 17.46 4.20
CA ASP A 238 5.46 16.46 4.44
C ASP A 238 4.29 16.51 3.43
N GLY A 239 4.18 17.59 2.67
CA GLY A 239 3.08 17.80 1.74
C GLY A 239 3.25 19.01 0.84
N CYS A 240 2.35 19.11 -0.14
CA CYS A 240 2.25 20.26 -1.01
C CYS A 240 0.81 20.79 -0.98
N ASN A 241 0.67 22.11 -0.88
CA ASN A 241 -0.62 22.76 -0.73
C ASN A 241 -1.57 22.34 -1.85
N GLU A 242 -2.80 21.99 -1.47
CA GLU A 242 -3.90 21.59 -2.36
C GLU A 242 -3.68 20.30 -3.17
N GLN A 243 -2.48 19.71 -3.15
CA GLN A 243 -2.22 18.48 -3.90
C GLN A 243 -2.89 17.26 -3.27
N TYR A 244 -2.87 17.18 -1.95
CA TYR A 244 -3.66 16.20 -1.20
C TYR A 244 -4.05 16.79 0.15
N VAL A 245 -5.32 16.59 0.49
CA VAL A 245 -5.87 16.94 1.80
C VAL A 245 -6.66 15.72 2.27
N PHE A 246 -6.51 15.33 3.54
CA PHE A 246 -7.34 14.24 4.05
C PHE A 246 -8.82 14.63 3.98
N PRO A 247 -9.69 13.78 3.41
CA PRO A 247 -11.08 14.14 3.28
C PRO A 247 -11.78 14.20 4.63
N LYS A 248 -12.87 15.00 4.67
CA LYS A 248 -13.75 15.09 5.85
C LYS A 248 -14.30 13.74 6.29
N TYR A 249 -14.57 12.85 5.32
CA TYR A 249 -15.03 11.48 5.55
C TYR A 249 -14.30 10.53 4.62
N VAL A 250 -13.96 9.33 5.11
CA VAL A 250 -13.25 8.30 4.31
C VAL A 250 -14.05 7.83 3.10
N LYS A 251 -15.39 7.84 3.20
CA LYS A 251 -16.27 7.52 2.08
C LYS A 251 -16.59 8.78 1.29
N LEU A 252 -16.20 8.78 0.01
CA LEU A 252 -16.56 9.85 -0.92
C LEU A 252 -18.05 9.79 -1.28
N PRO A 253 -18.67 10.91 -1.67
CA PRO A 253 -20.02 10.93 -2.21
C PRO A 253 -20.16 10.03 -3.45
N GLU A 254 -21.32 9.42 -3.65
CA GLU A 254 -21.59 8.57 -4.82
C GLU A 254 -21.46 9.33 -6.15
N ALA A 255 -21.75 10.64 -6.13
CA ALA A 255 -21.64 11.54 -7.28
C ALA A 255 -20.31 12.31 -7.31
N TRP A 256 -19.24 11.79 -6.68
CA TRP A 256 -17.90 12.35 -6.80
C TRP A 256 -17.29 12.00 -8.17
N PRO A 257 -16.54 12.92 -8.84
CA PRO A 257 -16.09 14.23 -8.36
C PRO A 257 -17.04 15.40 -8.60
N GLU A 258 -18.21 15.18 -9.21
CA GLU A 258 -19.13 16.24 -9.62
C GLU A 258 -19.83 16.93 -8.43
N LYS A 259 -20.03 16.21 -7.31
CA LYS A 259 -20.65 16.74 -6.09
C LYS A 259 -19.77 16.59 -4.86
N ASP A 260 -19.83 17.58 -3.98
CA ASP A 260 -19.20 17.55 -2.67
C ASP A 260 -20.01 16.75 -1.64
N TRP A 261 -19.51 16.67 -0.39
CA TRP A 261 -20.18 16.00 0.72
C TRP A 261 -21.49 16.64 1.16
N ASP A 262 -21.74 17.90 0.79
CA ASP A 262 -23.03 18.59 1.01
C ASP A 262 -24.00 18.39 -0.17
N GLY A 263 -23.59 17.66 -1.22
CA GLY A 263 -24.36 17.43 -2.43
C GLY A 263 -24.39 18.63 -3.40
N LYS A 264 -23.53 19.63 -3.19
CA LYS A 264 -23.37 20.80 -4.07
C LYS A 264 -22.41 20.47 -5.21
N THR A 265 -22.62 21.10 -6.36
CA THR A 265 -21.73 20.94 -7.52
C THR A 265 -20.36 21.55 -7.23
N ARG A 266 -19.30 20.80 -7.56
CA ARG A 266 -17.89 21.23 -7.46
C ARG A 266 -17.41 21.94 -8.72
#